data_AF-A0A831WVW6-F1
#
_entry.id   AF-A0A831WVW6-F1
#
_cell.length_a   1.000
_cell.length_b   1.000
_cell.length_c   1.000
_cell.angle_alpha   90.00
_cell.angle_beta   90.00
_cell.angle_gamma   90.00
#
_symmetry.space_group_name_H-M   'P 1'
#
loop_
_entity.id
_entity.type
_entity.pdbx_description
1 polymer ?
#
loop_
_entity_poly.entity_id
_entity_poly.type
_entity_poly.pdbx_seq_one_letter_code
_entity_poly.pdbx_strand_id
1 'polypeptide(L)'
;MSFMLPHSPSAQAEVHELADFAELLCWEQGSSSAREIVAALGRLDDNDNNVGADDNEARTTDYLDDVMNEISRRAASCDAAYPFSLGLKGASLHYQNATEADPKSTVYRYLLLSTRLNMKDDRMHDGLDGSLLLEELSAHVLRNYLGSNRAKSLVFGTAIGGNFQKRVEAMCRDLGEGERFRNLDGVPPSARDDALDAVAWIPFTDGLPGQLIVFAQCKTGSSWGDHLLDLQPDNFIRKWMEPGILVRPMRAFCVAEAADRALWNSTCVEAGILLDRCRLVDFSDNVEAELLKRIARWTKAARASVTVATPKPRKAPRPRGKGVRHARRTS
;
A
#
# COMPACT_ATOMS: atom_id res chain seq x y z
N MET A 1 8.86 7.54 -12.58
CA MET A 1 9.00 6.29 -11.78
C MET A 1 8.66 6.64 -10.36
N SER A 2 7.84 5.80 -9.71
CA SER A 2 7.44 6.01 -8.32
C SER A 2 8.65 5.91 -7.38
N PHE A 3 8.65 6.65 -6.28
CA PHE A 3 9.79 6.66 -5.36
C PHE A 3 9.84 5.41 -4.49
N MET A 4 11.07 5.00 -4.15
CA MET A 4 11.35 3.86 -3.29
C MET A 4 12.45 4.25 -2.29
N LEU A 5 12.32 3.80 -1.05
CA LEU A 5 13.34 3.97 -0.03
C LEU A 5 14.67 3.32 -0.46
N PRO A 6 15.83 3.89 -0.08
CA PRO A 6 16.01 5.08 0.76
C PRO A 6 15.94 6.43 -0.01
N HIS A 7 15.51 6.43 -1.27
CA HIS A 7 15.49 7.63 -2.10
C HIS A 7 14.30 8.53 -1.78
N SER A 8 14.48 9.84 -1.97
CA SER A 8 13.40 10.82 -1.86
C SER A 8 12.50 10.81 -3.11
N PRO A 9 11.23 11.26 -3.00
CA PRO A 9 10.37 11.51 -4.14
C PRO A 9 10.97 12.51 -5.13
N SER A 10 10.65 12.36 -6.42
CA SER A 10 11.04 13.32 -7.44
C SER A 10 10.14 14.57 -7.42
N ALA A 11 10.55 15.61 -8.14
CA ALA A 11 9.72 16.80 -8.33
C ALA A 11 8.37 16.49 -9.01
N GLN A 12 8.26 15.40 -9.77
CA GLN A 12 7.02 14.96 -10.43
C GLN A 12 6.24 13.90 -9.65
N ALA A 13 6.61 13.61 -8.40
CA ALA A 13 5.87 12.64 -7.60
C ALA A 13 4.43 13.13 -7.36
N GLU A 14 3.49 12.19 -7.44
CA GLU A 14 2.06 12.44 -7.28
C GLU A 14 1.69 12.66 -5.82
N VAL A 15 0.54 13.29 -5.57
CA VAL A 15 0.09 13.68 -4.20
C VAL A 15 0.09 12.47 -3.23
N HIS A 16 -0.38 11.31 -3.67
CA HIS A 16 -0.42 10.10 -2.84
C HIS A 16 0.98 9.56 -2.49
N GLU A 17 1.97 9.75 -3.36
CA GLU A 17 3.36 9.40 -3.10
C GLU A 17 4.00 10.37 -2.09
N LEU A 18 3.74 11.66 -2.27
CA LEU A 18 4.22 12.69 -1.35
C LEU A 18 3.64 12.51 0.06
N ALA A 19 2.37 12.11 0.16
CA ALA A 19 1.74 11.75 1.43
C ALA A 19 2.44 10.55 2.09
N ASP A 20 2.78 9.50 1.34
CA ASP A 20 3.56 8.36 1.87
C ASP A 20 4.92 8.80 2.41
N PHE A 21 5.60 9.69 1.69
CA PHE A 21 6.89 10.21 2.13
C PHE A 21 6.77 11.07 3.40
N ALA A 22 5.75 11.92 3.50
CA ALA A 22 5.47 12.69 4.71
C ALA A 22 5.19 11.79 5.92
N GLU A 23 4.40 10.73 5.74
CA GLU A 23 4.13 9.70 6.76
C GLU A 23 5.42 9.00 7.20
N LEU A 24 6.27 8.58 6.25
CA LEU A 24 7.56 7.94 6.54
C LEU A 24 8.52 8.87 7.29
N LEU A 25 8.64 10.14 6.86
CA LEU A 25 9.46 11.14 7.52
C LEU A 25 8.99 11.39 8.96
N CYS A 26 7.68 11.52 9.14
CA CYS A 26 7.06 11.69 10.44
C CYS A 26 7.29 10.47 11.35
N TRP A 27 7.23 9.26 10.79
CA TRP A 27 7.53 8.03 11.53
C TRP A 27 9.01 7.95 11.96
N GLU A 28 9.95 8.44 11.14
CA GLU A 28 11.38 8.54 11.52
C GLU A 28 11.62 9.55 12.64
N GLN A 29 10.97 10.71 12.58
CA GLN A 29 11.29 11.85 13.45
C GLN A 29 10.34 11.98 14.65
N GLY A 30 9.25 11.23 14.68
CA GLY A 30 8.13 11.38 15.63
C GLY A 30 7.16 12.51 15.26
N SER A 31 7.64 13.56 14.60
CA SER A 31 6.82 14.63 14.03
C SER A 31 7.51 15.28 12.85
N SER A 32 6.74 15.81 11.90
CA SER A 32 7.26 16.60 10.79
C SER A 32 6.33 17.77 10.48
N SER A 33 6.89 18.95 10.31
CA SER A 33 6.17 20.14 9.86
C SER A 33 5.98 20.16 8.34
N ALA A 34 4.95 20.85 7.87
CA ALA A 34 4.74 21.07 6.43
C ALA A 34 5.99 21.64 5.74
N ARG A 35 6.73 22.53 6.40
CA ARG A 35 7.99 23.09 5.88
C ARG A 35 9.10 22.06 5.72
N GLU A 36 9.21 21.13 6.67
CA GLU A 36 10.20 20.04 6.57
C GLU A 36 9.85 19.08 5.44
N ILE A 37 8.55 18.80 5.25
CA ILE A 37 8.07 18.01 4.11
C ILE A 37 8.47 18.69 2.79
N VAL A 38 8.20 20.00 2.62
CA VAL A 38 8.65 20.73 1.40
C VAL A 38 10.16 20.71 1.23
N ALA A 39 10.90 20.97 2.31
CA ALA A 39 12.36 21.01 2.27
C ALA A 39 12.94 19.64 1.86
N ALA A 40 12.35 18.55 2.37
CA ALA A 40 12.74 17.18 2.05
C ALA A 40 12.42 16.79 0.59
N LEU A 41 11.39 17.41 0.01
CA LEU A 41 11.04 17.25 -1.41
C LEU A 41 11.94 18.05 -2.36
N GLY A 42 12.91 18.81 -1.84
CA GLY A 42 13.83 19.61 -2.66
C GLY A 42 13.13 20.73 -3.44
N ARG A 43 11.88 21.07 -3.07
CA ARG A 43 11.07 22.10 -3.75
C ARG A 43 11.31 23.51 -3.22
N LEU A 44 12.14 23.67 -2.18
CA LEU A 44 12.71 24.95 -1.76
C LEU A 44 14.03 25.23 -2.51
N ASP A 45 13.89 25.61 -3.78
CA ASP A 45 14.81 26.37 -4.63
C ASP A 45 16.32 26.03 -4.63
N ASP A 46 16.77 25.37 -5.71
CA ASP A 46 18.11 25.53 -6.32
C ASP A 46 18.19 26.84 -7.14
N ASN A 47 17.50 27.89 -6.72
CA ASN A 47 17.33 29.12 -7.48
C ASN A 47 18.26 30.21 -6.94
N ASP A 48 19.56 30.00 -7.12
CA ASP A 48 20.55 31.07 -6.91
C ASP A 48 20.53 32.08 -8.07
N ASN A 49 19.64 31.96 -9.08
CA ASN A 49 19.67 32.80 -10.29
C ASN A 49 18.32 32.99 -11.05
N ASN A 50 17.16 33.21 -10.42
CA ASN A 50 16.00 33.67 -11.19
C ASN A 50 15.08 34.67 -10.49
N VAL A 51 14.87 35.79 -11.19
CA VAL A 51 13.97 36.89 -10.83
C VAL A 51 12.54 36.42 -11.08
N GLY A 52 11.79 36.16 -10.00
CA GLY A 52 10.37 35.75 -10.05
C GLY A 52 9.95 34.94 -8.83
N ALA A 53 9.97 35.55 -7.64
CA ALA A 53 9.75 34.86 -6.37
C ALA A 53 8.27 34.59 -6.02
N ASP A 54 7.31 35.29 -6.62
CA ASP A 54 5.89 35.19 -6.21
C ASP A 54 5.15 33.96 -6.76
N ASP A 55 5.45 33.51 -7.99
CA ASP A 55 4.69 32.43 -8.64
C ASP A 55 5.04 31.02 -8.12
N ASN A 56 6.26 30.82 -7.61
CA ASN A 56 6.73 29.52 -7.11
C ASN A 56 6.28 29.23 -5.67
N GLU A 57 6.16 30.25 -4.82
CA GLU A 57 5.68 30.09 -3.44
C GLU A 57 4.19 29.71 -3.40
N ALA A 58 3.37 30.32 -4.26
CA ALA A 58 1.94 30.01 -4.38
C ALA A 58 1.73 28.54 -4.78
N ARG A 59 2.39 28.08 -5.86
CA ARG A 59 2.29 26.69 -6.32
C ARG A 59 2.75 25.70 -5.25
N THR A 60 3.83 25.99 -4.55
CA THR A 60 4.34 25.10 -3.48
C THR A 60 3.35 24.96 -2.33
N THR A 61 2.59 26.01 -2.04
CA THR A 61 1.55 26.02 -1.00
C THR A 61 0.35 25.17 -1.41
N ASP A 62 -0.15 25.33 -2.65
CA ASP A 62 -1.27 24.51 -3.16
C ASP A 62 -0.95 23.01 -3.12
N TYR A 63 0.26 22.61 -3.51
CA TYR A 63 0.70 21.21 -3.46
C TYR A 63 0.78 20.66 -2.02
N LEU A 64 1.17 21.49 -1.06
CA LEU A 64 1.17 21.05 0.35
C LEU A 64 -0.24 20.83 0.86
N ASP A 65 -1.15 21.74 0.53
CA ASP A 65 -2.54 21.61 0.92
C ASP A 65 -3.14 20.31 0.35
N ASP A 66 -2.82 19.96 -0.90
CA ASP A 66 -3.22 18.67 -1.50
C ASP A 66 -2.67 17.46 -0.73
N VAL A 67 -1.40 17.49 -0.33
CA VAL A 67 -0.79 16.40 0.47
C VAL A 67 -1.45 16.30 1.85
N MET A 68 -1.70 17.42 2.52
CA MET A 68 -2.34 17.43 3.85
C MET A 68 -3.83 17.05 3.76
N ASN A 69 -4.50 17.39 2.66
CA ASN A 69 -5.85 16.93 2.35
C ASN A 69 -5.88 15.42 2.13
N GLU A 70 -4.90 14.86 1.41
CA GLU A 70 -4.78 13.42 1.22
C GLU A 70 -4.52 12.68 2.54
N ILE A 71 -3.63 13.20 3.40
CA ILE A 71 -3.41 12.67 4.75
C ILE A 71 -4.70 12.73 5.59
N SER A 72 -5.42 13.87 5.55
CA SER A 72 -6.70 14.02 6.26
C SER A 72 -7.74 13.00 5.79
N ARG A 73 -7.80 12.75 4.48
CA ARG A 73 -8.68 11.75 3.88
C ARG A 73 -8.31 10.34 4.35
N ARG A 74 -7.02 9.99 4.36
CA ARG A 74 -6.54 8.69 4.84
C ARG A 74 -6.90 8.49 6.30
N ALA A 75 -6.71 9.51 7.13
CA ALA A 75 -7.13 9.50 8.53
C ALA A 75 -8.63 9.21 8.66
N ALA A 76 -9.47 9.91 7.90
CA ALA A 76 -10.92 9.68 7.91
C ALA A 76 -11.31 8.29 7.36
N SER A 77 -10.54 7.73 6.42
CA SER A 77 -10.84 6.44 5.79
C SER A 77 -10.37 5.23 6.60
N CYS A 78 -9.40 5.41 7.51
CA CYS A 78 -8.88 4.35 8.39
C CYS A 78 -9.49 4.42 9.80
N ASP A 79 -10.53 5.25 9.99
CA ASP A 79 -11.15 5.55 11.28
C ASP A 79 -10.10 5.96 12.36
N ALA A 80 -10.35 5.70 13.64
CA ALA A 80 -9.47 6.02 14.75
C ALA A 80 -8.10 5.32 14.75
N ALA A 81 -7.78 4.54 13.72
CA ALA A 81 -6.66 3.61 13.71
C ALA A 81 -5.51 4.01 12.77
N TYR A 82 -5.65 5.19 12.16
CA TYR A 82 -4.59 5.81 11.38
C TYR A 82 -3.41 6.20 12.30
N PRO A 83 -2.15 5.78 12.02
CA PRO A 83 -1.01 6.00 12.92
C PRO A 83 -0.49 7.44 12.98
N PHE A 84 -1.11 8.38 12.26
CA PHE A 84 -0.67 9.76 12.21
C PHE A 84 -1.80 10.71 12.57
N SER A 85 -1.45 11.86 13.14
CA SER A 85 -2.43 12.92 13.40
C SER A 85 -1.92 14.28 12.98
N LEU A 86 -2.85 15.08 12.46
CA LEU A 86 -2.60 16.46 12.10
C LEU A 86 -2.66 17.34 13.34
N GLY A 87 -1.60 18.11 13.57
CA GLY A 87 -1.51 19.13 14.60
C GLY A 87 -2.25 20.42 14.22
N LEU A 88 -2.00 21.51 14.96
CA LEU A 88 -2.67 22.81 14.83
C LEU A 88 -2.87 23.22 13.36
N LYS A 89 -4.14 23.23 12.92
CA LYS A 89 -4.58 23.62 11.57
C LYS A 89 -3.88 22.86 10.42
N GLY A 90 -3.43 21.63 10.63
CA GLY A 90 -2.77 20.84 9.58
C GLY A 90 -1.34 21.29 9.27
N ALA A 91 -0.69 22.09 10.11
CA ALA A 91 0.68 22.56 9.87
C ALA A 91 1.78 21.54 10.22
N SER A 92 1.42 20.50 10.97
CA SER A 92 2.34 19.44 11.41
C SER A 92 1.66 18.08 11.38
N LEU A 93 2.44 17.05 11.05
CA LEU A 93 2.09 15.65 11.18
C LEU A 93 2.80 15.09 12.40
N HIS A 94 2.06 14.37 13.25
CA HIS A 94 2.58 13.69 14.42
C HIS A 94 2.37 12.20 14.27
N TYR A 95 3.44 11.42 14.45
CA TYR A 95 3.33 9.98 14.54
C TYR A 95 2.79 9.66 15.91
N GLN A 96 1.55 9.16 15.92
CA GLN A 96 0.98 8.62 17.14
C GLN A 96 1.66 7.28 17.33
N ASN A 97 2.56 7.22 18.32
CA ASN A 97 3.12 5.97 18.78
C ASN A 97 2.05 5.17 19.54
N ALA A 98 0.88 5.00 18.90
CA ALA A 98 -0.15 4.06 19.29
C ALA A 98 0.61 2.77 19.57
N THR A 99 0.45 2.30 20.81
CA THR A 99 1.09 1.10 21.32
C THR A 99 1.08 0.04 20.22
N GLU A 100 2.20 -0.66 20.00
CA GLU A 100 2.34 -1.75 19.01
C GLU A 100 1.20 -2.79 19.07
N ALA A 101 0.33 -2.72 20.09
CA ALA A 101 -0.90 -3.45 20.28
C ALA A 101 -2.07 -3.11 19.34
N ASP A 102 -2.13 -1.94 18.68
CA ASP A 102 -3.24 -1.66 17.74
C ASP A 102 -3.03 -2.41 16.40
N PRO A 103 -3.92 -3.37 16.03
CA PRO A 103 -3.80 -4.13 14.80
C PRO A 103 -3.80 -3.27 13.55
N LYS A 104 -4.71 -2.29 13.49
CA LYS A 104 -4.92 -1.46 12.30
C LYS A 104 -3.73 -0.53 12.05
N SER A 105 -3.21 0.10 13.11
CA SER A 105 -1.96 0.89 13.06
C SER A 105 -0.77 0.05 12.57
N THR A 106 -0.65 -1.19 13.03
CA THR A 106 0.40 -2.12 12.60
C THR A 106 0.25 -2.52 11.14
N VAL A 107 -0.96 -2.84 10.70
CA VAL A 107 -1.27 -3.13 9.29
C VAL A 107 -0.98 -1.92 8.41
N TYR A 108 -1.37 -0.71 8.82
CA TYR A 108 -1.09 0.50 8.05
C TYR A 108 0.40 0.69 7.79
N ARG A 109 1.22 0.60 8.85
CA ARG A 109 2.69 0.75 8.77
C ARG A 109 3.34 -0.34 7.90
N TYR A 110 2.86 -1.57 8.01
CA TYR A 110 3.25 -2.67 7.13
C TYR A 110 2.98 -2.32 5.66
N LEU A 111 1.74 -1.93 5.35
CA LEU A 111 1.33 -1.62 3.99
C LEU A 111 2.14 -0.46 3.41
N LEU A 112 2.35 0.62 4.19
CA LEU A 112 3.18 1.76 3.81
C LEU A 112 4.61 1.34 3.43
N LEU A 113 5.28 0.51 4.24
CA LEU A 113 6.61 -0.01 3.89
C LEU A 113 6.56 -0.94 2.69
N SER A 114 5.56 -1.83 2.60
CA SER A 114 5.43 -2.75 1.47
C SER A 114 5.08 -2.04 0.15
N THR A 115 4.63 -0.78 0.19
CA THR A 115 4.53 0.09 -0.99
C THR A 115 5.88 0.69 -1.38
N ARG A 116 6.64 1.20 -0.40
CA ARG A 116 7.83 2.05 -0.65
C ARG A 116 9.18 1.35 -0.55
N LEU A 117 9.20 0.07 -0.19
CA LEU A 117 10.36 -0.80 -0.37
C LEU A 117 10.38 -1.37 -1.77
N ASN A 118 11.57 -1.67 -2.29
CA ASN A 118 11.70 -2.39 -3.54
C ASN A 118 11.35 -3.86 -3.30
N MET A 119 10.07 -4.22 -3.38
CA MET A 119 9.56 -5.56 -3.06
C MET A 119 10.09 -6.69 -3.96
N LYS A 120 10.88 -6.37 -5.00
CA LYS A 120 11.64 -7.39 -5.73
C LYS A 120 12.85 -7.86 -4.93
N ASP A 121 13.55 -6.92 -4.29
CA ASP A 121 14.83 -7.13 -3.62
C ASP A 121 14.69 -7.16 -2.08
N ASP A 122 13.74 -6.38 -1.55
CA ASP A 122 13.52 -6.10 -0.13
C ASP A 122 12.20 -6.69 0.42
N ARG A 123 11.66 -7.75 -0.20
CA ARG A 123 10.46 -8.41 0.37
C ARG A 123 10.74 -9.25 1.61
N MET A 124 11.98 -9.72 1.80
CA MET A 124 12.34 -10.63 2.88
C MET A 124 12.91 -9.87 4.08
N HIS A 125 12.18 -9.88 5.20
CA HIS A 125 12.67 -9.32 6.46
C HIS A 125 12.39 -10.28 7.61
N ASP A 126 13.43 -10.56 8.41
CA ASP A 126 13.38 -11.48 9.54
C ASP A 126 12.82 -12.88 9.18
N GLY A 127 13.17 -13.35 7.98
CA GLY A 127 12.74 -14.64 7.43
C GLY A 127 11.28 -14.69 6.94
N LEU A 128 10.58 -13.56 6.95
CA LEU A 128 9.20 -13.43 6.48
C LEU A 128 9.17 -12.72 5.12
N ASP A 129 8.29 -13.17 4.22
CA ASP A 129 8.06 -12.54 2.92
C ASP A 129 6.87 -11.56 3.02
N GLY A 130 7.14 -10.28 2.82
CA GLY A 130 6.14 -9.22 2.90
C GLY A 130 5.03 -9.33 1.86
N SER A 131 5.27 -9.94 0.71
CA SER A 131 4.22 -10.16 -0.30
C SER A 131 3.29 -11.31 0.11
N LEU A 132 3.82 -12.37 0.73
CA LEU A 132 2.99 -13.47 1.23
C LEU A 132 2.09 -13.02 2.40
N LEU A 133 2.61 -12.13 3.26
CA LEU A 133 1.80 -11.51 4.30
C LEU A 133 0.61 -10.70 3.75
N LEU A 134 0.76 -10.12 2.54
CA LEU A 134 -0.33 -9.38 1.91
C LEU A 134 -1.42 -10.34 1.42
N GLU A 135 -1.04 -11.49 0.84
CA GLU A 135 -1.99 -12.52 0.42
C GLU A 135 -2.84 -13.00 1.62
N GLU A 136 -2.18 -13.29 2.75
CA GLU A 136 -2.83 -13.71 4.00
C GLU A 136 -3.74 -12.61 4.59
N LEU A 137 -3.25 -11.38 4.67
CA LEU A 137 -4.03 -10.23 5.13
C LEU A 137 -5.25 -9.99 4.23
N SER A 138 -5.08 -10.09 2.91
CA SER A 138 -6.15 -9.83 1.94
C SER A 138 -7.26 -10.87 2.05
N ALA A 139 -6.92 -12.14 2.21
CA ALA A 139 -7.91 -13.19 2.48
C ALA A 139 -8.72 -12.89 3.75
N HIS A 140 -8.05 -12.49 4.83
CA HIS A 140 -8.70 -12.10 6.08
C HIS A 140 -9.63 -10.89 5.90
N VAL A 141 -9.13 -9.83 5.26
CA VAL A 141 -9.89 -8.60 5.00
C VAL A 141 -11.12 -8.89 4.14
N LEU A 142 -10.99 -9.69 3.09
CA LEU A 142 -12.12 -10.06 2.23
C LEU A 142 -13.20 -10.82 3.00
N ARG A 143 -12.81 -11.73 3.90
CA ARG A 143 -13.75 -12.37 4.81
C ARG A 143 -14.49 -11.35 5.69
N ASN A 144 -13.78 -10.37 6.24
CA ASN A 144 -14.41 -9.35 7.08
C ASN A 144 -15.35 -8.45 6.26
N TYR A 145 -14.93 -8.04 5.07
CA TYR A 145 -15.73 -7.25 4.13
C TYR A 145 -17.05 -7.95 3.74
N LEU A 146 -17.01 -9.27 3.52
CA LEU A 146 -18.20 -10.07 3.21
C LEU A 146 -19.04 -10.43 4.45
N GLY A 147 -18.56 -10.12 5.66
CA GLY A 147 -19.22 -10.42 6.92
C GLY A 147 -18.58 -11.60 7.65
N SER A 148 -17.70 -11.30 8.61
CA SER A 148 -16.84 -12.24 9.35
C SER A 148 -17.57 -13.41 10.02
N ASN A 149 -18.85 -13.25 10.36
CA ASN A 149 -19.66 -14.28 11.02
C ASN A 149 -19.99 -15.48 10.12
N ARG A 150 -20.08 -15.27 8.80
CA ARG A 150 -20.53 -16.30 7.85
C ARG A 150 -19.54 -16.51 6.72
N ALA A 151 -18.87 -15.45 6.29
CA ALA A 151 -17.90 -15.53 5.22
C ALA A 151 -16.71 -16.43 5.62
N LYS A 152 -16.23 -17.15 4.62
CA LYS A 152 -14.99 -17.92 4.67
C LYS A 152 -13.99 -17.32 3.69
N SER A 153 -12.72 -17.62 3.92
CA SER A 153 -11.65 -17.22 3.02
C SER A 153 -10.53 -18.25 3.04
N LEU A 154 -9.79 -18.32 1.96
CA LEU A 154 -8.51 -19.04 1.87
C LEU A 154 -7.51 -18.20 1.10
N VAL A 155 -6.25 -18.42 1.41
CA VAL A 155 -5.14 -17.95 0.57
C VAL A 155 -4.97 -18.97 -0.55
N PHE A 156 -4.84 -18.51 -1.79
CA PHE A 156 -4.66 -19.38 -2.95
C PHE A 156 -3.25 -19.24 -3.53
N GLY A 157 -2.71 -18.02 -3.47
CA GLY A 157 -1.45 -17.61 -4.08
C GLY A 157 -0.21 -18.33 -3.52
N THR A 158 0.95 -17.73 -3.76
CA THR A 158 2.22 -18.39 -3.52
C THR A 158 2.51 -18.69 -2.04
N ALA A 159 1.76 -18.10 -1.10
CA ALA A 159 1.95 -18.29 0.33
C ALA A 159 1.71 -19.73 0.81
N ILE A 160 0.83 -20.50 0.15
CA ILE A 160 0.50 -21.86 0.59
C ILE A 160 1.53 -22.91 0.11
N GLY A 161 2.37 -22.58 -0.87
CA GLY A 161 3.26 -23.55 -1.52
C GLY A 161 2.50 -24.75 -2.13
N GLY A 162 3.23 -25.74 -2.62
CA GLY A 162 2.65 -26.98 -3.13
C GLY A 162 2.19 -26.95 -4.60
N ASN A 163 1.49 -28.00 -5.01
CA ASN A 163 1.09 -28.23 -6.39
C ASN A 163 -0.20 -27.44 -6.73
N PHE A 164 -0.19 -26.68 -7.82
CA PHE A 164 -1.33 -25.88 -8.29
C PHE A 164 -2.63 -26.69 -8.43
N GLN A 165 -2.57 -27.89 -9.01
CA GLN A 165 -3.74 -28.79 -9.09
C GLN A 165 -4.33 -29.08 -7.70
N LYS A 166 -3.49 -29.41 -6.73
CA LYS A 166 -3.95 -29.71 -5.36
C LYS A 166 -4.59 -28.49 -4.69
N ARG A 167 -4.12 -27.28 -4.99
CA ARG A 167 -4.71 -26.03 -4.51
C ARG A 167 -6.08 -25.78 -5.12
N VAL A 168 -6.24 -26.00 -6.43
CA VAL A 168 -7.56 -25.92 -7.09
C VAL A 168 -8.52 -26.95 -6.52
N GLU A 169 -8.09 -28.20 -6.36
CA GLU A 169 -8.93 -29.25 -5.75
C GLU A 169 -9.29 -28.95 -4.29
N ALA A 170 -8.38 -28.36 -3.51
CA ALA A 170 -8.69 -27.93 -2.15
C ALA A 170 -9.70 -26.79 -2.13
N MET A 171 -9.53 -25.79 -3.00
CA MET A 171 -10.48 -24.69 -3.17
C MET A 171 -11.87 -25.22 -3.58
N CYS A 172 -11.97 -26.15 -4.53
CA CYS A 172 -13.23 -26.79 -4.92
C CYS A 172 -13.94 -27.44 -3.73
N ARG A 173 -13.18 -28.21 -2.91
CA ARG A 173 -13.73 -28.85 -1.70
C ARG A 173 -14.22 -27.83 -0.68
N ASP A 174 -13.49 -26.74 -0.47
CA ASP A 174 -13.83 -25.71 0.53
C ASP A 174 -15.04 -24.87 0.09
N LEU A 175 -15.15 -24.60 -1.21
CA LEU A 175 -16.31 -23.95 -1.81
C LEU A 175 -17.54 -24.86 -1.80
N GLY A 176 -17.38 -26.16 -1.97
CA GLY A 176 -18.49 -27.05 -2.31
C GLY A 176 -19.01 -26.83 -3.74
N GLU A 177 -18.19 -26.18 -4.59
CA GLU A 177 -18.45 -25.93 -6.00
C GLU A 177 -17.21 -26.25 -6.83
N GLY A 178 -17.41 -26.82 -8.02
CA GLY A 178 -16.36 -27.50 -8.76
C GLY A 178 -16.02 -28.85 -8.13
N GLU A 179 -15.76 -29.86 -8.96
CA GLU A 179 -15.52 -31.22 -8.45
C GLU A 179 -14.05 -31.60 -8.54
N ARG A 180 -13.38 -31.21 -9.62
CA ARG A 180 -12.00 -31.60 -9.87
C ARG A 180 -11.23 -30.51 -10.61
N PHE A 181 -9.91 -30.61 -10.52
CA PHE A 181 -9.02 -29.86 -11.39
C PHE A 181 -9.18 -30.35 -12.84
N ARG A 182 -9.21 -29.39 -13.75
CA ARG A 182 -9.09 -29.59 -15.18
C ARG A 182 -7.88 -28.82 -15.66
N ASN A 183 -7.26 -29.28 -16.74
CA ASN A 183 -6.30 -28.47 -17.47
C ASN A 183 -6.72 -28.47 -18.93
N LEU A 184 -7.19 -27.31 -19.41
CA LEU A 184 -7.74 -27.18 -20.75
C LEU A 184 -6.74 -27.58 -21.85
N ASP A 185 -5.46 -27.30 -21.66
CA ASP A 185 -4.42 -27.52 -22.68
C ASP A 185 -3.77 -28.91 -22.55
N GLY A 186 -4.01 -29.64 -21.45
CA GLY A 186 -3.44 -30.98 -21.21
C GLY A 186 -1.92 -31.02 -21.00
N VAL A 187 -1.23 -29.88 -21.07
CA VAL A 187 0.22 -29.71 -20.82
C VAL A 187 0.44 -29.19 -19.41
N PRO A 188 1.47 -29.64 -18.66
CA PRO A 188 1.71 -29.13 -17.30
C PRO A 188 1.65 -27.60 -17.23
N PRO A 189 0.82 -27.03 -16.33
CA PRO A 189 0.61 -25.60 -16.29
C PRO A 189 1.92 -24.88 -15.98
N SER A 190 2.29 -23.92 -16.83
CA SER A 190 3.37 -22.96 -16.54
C SER A 190 2.92 -21.88 -15.56
N ALA A 191 1.60 -21.66 -15.48
CA ALA A 191 0.97 -20.75 -14.53
C ALA A 191 1.15 -21.29 -13.10
N ARG A 192 1.73 -20.46 -12.23
CA ARG A 192 1.84 -20.80 -10.80
C ARG A 192 0.45 -20.74 -10.16
N ASP A 193 -0.28 -19.67 -10.39
CA ASP A 193 -1.55 -19.34 -9.74
C ASP A 193 -2.57 -18.65 -10.68
N ASP A 194 -2.18 -18.33 -11.92
CA ASP A 194 -3.00 -17.61 -12.91
C ASP A 194 -3.62 -16.33 -12.32
N ALA A 195 -2.81 -15.59 -11.55
CA ALA A 195 -3.12 -14.33 -10.89
C ALA A 195 -4.14 -14.40 -9.73
N LEU A 196 -4.53 -15.59 -9.28
CA LEU A 196 -5.40 -15.76 -8.12
C LEU A 196 -4.56 -15.85 -6.84
N ASP A 197 -4.77 -14.94 -5.89
CA ASP A 197 -4.00 -14.89 -4.64
C ASP A 197 -4.85 -15.21 -3.41
N ALA A 198 -6.12 -14.81 -3.40
CA ALA A 198 -7.05 -15.09 -2.31
C ALA A 198 -8.46 -15.34 -2.83
N VAL A 199 -9.23 -16.11 -2.07
CA VAL A 199 -10.63 -16.42 -2.35
C VAL A 199 -11.45 -16.20 -1.09
N ALA A 200 -12.60 -15.55 -1.20
CA ALA A 200 -13.56 -15.40 -0.11
C ALA A 200 -14.98 -15.67 -0.59
N TRP A 201 -15.82 -16.23 0.27
CA TRP A 201 -17.19 -16.60 -0.11
C TRP A 201 -18.15 -16.64 1.07
N ILE A 202 -19.46 -16.58 0.79
CA ILE A 202 -20.51 -16.67 1.81
C ILE A 202 -21.35 -17.93 1.58
N PRO A 203 -21.10 -19.03 2.30
CA PRO A 203 -21.79 -20.29 2.06
C PRO A 203 -23.25 -20.28 2.51
N PHE A 204 -24.10 -20.99 1.76
CA PHE A 204 -25.44 -21.34 2.21
C PHE A 204 -25.39 -22.43 3.28
N THR A 205 -26.37 -22.43 4.18
CA THR A 205 -26.40 -23.36 5.32
C THR A 205 -26.73 -24.79 4.87
N ASP A 206 -27.43 -24.92 3.74
CA ASP A 206 -27.74 -26.20 3.10
C ASP A 206 -26.58 -26.77 2.28
N GLY A 207 -25.48 -26.01 2.11
CA GLY A 207 -24.32 -26.41 1.33
C GLY A 207 -24.56 -26.46 -0.17
N LEU A 208 -25.67 -25.92 -0.68
CA LEU A 208 -25.95 -25.93 -2.11
C LEU A 208 -25.10 -24.88 -2.86
N PRO A 209 -24.67 -25.19 -4.11
CA PRO A 209 -24.01 -24.26 -5.00
C PRO A 209 -24.82 -22.98 -5.31
N GLY A 210 -24.12 -21.95 -5.80
CA GLY A 210 -24.71 -20.67 -6.19
C GLY A 210 -24.45 -19.54 -5.20
N GLN A 211 -23.42 -19.69 -4.38
CA GLN A 211 -23.04 -18.73 -3.34
C GLN A 211 -22.29 -17.52 -3.91
N LEU A 212 -22.21 -16.44 -3.13
CA LEU A 212 -21.33 -15.32 -3.47
C LEU A 212 -19.86 -15.75 -3.29
N ILE A 213 -19.08 -15.65 -4.36
CA ILE A 213 -17.64 -15.94 -4.38
C ILE A 213 -16.88 -14.72 -4.90
N VAL A 214 -15.77 -14.40 -4.26
CA VAL A 214 -14.85 -13.32 -4.63
C VAL A 214 -13.47 -13.92 -4.86
N PHE A 215 -12.92 -13.69 -6.04
CA PHE A 215 -11.54 -14.03 -6.41
C PHE A 215 -10.71 -12.74 -6.37
N ALA A 216 -9.57 -12.79 -5.70
CA ALA A 216 -8.75 -11.61 -5.48
C ALA A 216 -7.29 -11.81 -5.90
N GLN A 217 -6.72 -10.76 -6.49
CA GLN A 217 -5.29 -10.62 -6.72
C GLN A 217 -4.71 -9.62 -5.72
N CYS A 218 -3.47 -9.84 -5.29
CA CYS A 218 -2.77 -9.03 -4.30
C CYS A 218 -1.48 -8.45 -4.89
N LYS A 219 -1.21 -7.16 -4.64
CA LYS A 219 0.03 -6.50 -5.09
C LYS A 219 0.65 -5.61 -4.02
N THR A 220 1.94 -5.80 -3.79
CA THR A 220 2.82 -4.88 -3.07
C THR A 220 3.54 -3.95 -4.05
N GLY A 221 4.23 -2.93 -3.56
CA GLY A 221 4.88 -1.90 -4.38
C GLY A 221 3.89 -0.94 -5.06
N SER A 222 4.40 -0.12 -5.99
CA SER A 222 3.63 0.89 -6.74
C SER A 222 3.42 0.56 -8.22
N SER A 223 3.97 -0.55 -8.72
CA SER A 223 3.85 -0.96 -10.13
C SER A 223 2.74 -2.01 -10.32
N TRP A 224 1.53 -1.71 -9.87
CA TRP A 224 0.39 -2.63 -9.90
C TRP A 224 -0.68 -2.29 -10.95
N GLY A 225 -0.68 -1.08 -11.50
CA GLY A 225 -1.70 -0.61 -12.44
C GLY A 225 -1.83 -1.51 -13.69
N ASP A 226 -0.71 -1.94 -14.26
CA ASP A 226 -0.69 -2.81 -15.44
C ASP A 226 -1.25 -4.23 -15.17
N HIS A 227 -1.46 -4.59 -13.90
CA HIS A 227 -1.92 -5.91 -13.48
C HIS A 227 -3.42 -5.96 -13.16
N LEU A 228 -4.14 -4.84 -13.22
CA LEU A 228 -5.56 -4.76 -12.81
C LEU A 228 -6.47 -5.75 -13.55
N LEU A 229 -6.08 -6.14 -14.77
CA LEU A 229 -6.85 -7.04 -15.63
C LEU A 229 -6.27 -8.46 -15.69
N ASP A 230 -5.20 -8.78 -14.95
CA ASP A 230 -4.58 -10.11 -15.01
C ASP A 230 -5.55 -11.19 -14.53
N LEU A 231 -6.17 -10.96 -13.36
CA LEU A 231 -7.14 -11.89 -12.81
C LEU A 231 -8.46 -11.81 -13.60
N GLN A 232 -8.83 -12.94 -14.20
CA GLN A 232 -10.07 -13.10 -14.96
C GLN A 232 -10.80 -14.36 -14.44
N PRO A 233 -11.72 -14.24 -13.47
CA PRO A 233 -12.33 -15.38 -12.79
C PRO A 233 -12.96 -16.41 -13.75
N ASP A 234 -13.64 -15.96 -14.80
CA ASP A 234 -14.22 -16.88 -15.81
C ASP A 234 -13.15 -17.70 -16.53
N ASN A 235 -12.04 -17.06 -16.90
CA ASN A 235 -10.96 -17.72 -17.61
C ASN A 235 -10.28 -18.72 -16.66
N PHE A 236 -10.07 -18.34 -15.40
CA PHE A 236 -9.55 -19.23 -14.37
C PHE A 236 -10.42 -20.49 -14.25
N ILE A 237 -11.74 -20.32 -14.07
CA ILE A 237 -12.69 -21.45 -13.90
C ILE A 237 -12.69 -22.34 -15.13
N ARG A 238 -12.79 -21.77 -16.34
CA ARG A 238 -12.83 -22.53 -17.59
C ARG A 238 -11.56 -23.32 -17.86
N LYS A 239 -10.40 -22.77 -17.48
CA LYS A 239 -9.11 -23.43 -17.64
C LYS A 239 -8.92 -24.55 -16.61
N TRP A 240 -9.29 -24.28 -15.35
CA TRP A 240 -8.77 -25.02 -14.21
C TRP A 240 -9.80 -25.88 -13.45
N MET A 241 -11.11 -25.73 -13.69
CA MET A 241 -12.16 -26.39 -12.92
C MET A 241 -13.12 -27.20 -13.81
N GLU A 242 -13.58 -28.34 -13.32
CA GLU A 242 -14.66 -29.12 -13.91
C GLU A 242 -15.52 -29.83 -12.85
N PRO A 243 -16.87 -29.72 -12.89
CA PRO A 243 -17.61 -28.67 -13.61
C PRO A 243 -17.20 -27.27 -13.09
N GLY A 244 -17.61 -26.21 -13.81
CA GLY A 244 -17.37 -24.85 -13.35
C GLY A 244 -18.21 -24.48 -12.12
N ILE A 245 -18.01 -23.27 -11.62
CA ILE A 245 -18.85 -22.64 -10.58
C ILE A 245 -20.16 -22.16 -11.21
N LEU A 246 -21.29 -22.27 -10.50
CA LEU A 246 -22.61 -21.92 -11.06
C LEU A 246 -22.82 -20.41 -11.20
N VAL A 247 -22.39 -19.64 -10.20
CA VAL A 247 -22.48 -18.17 -10.19
C VAL A 247 -21.09 -17.60 -10.43
N ARG A 248 -20.97 -16.70 -11.41
CA ARG A 248 -19.70 -16.05 -11.76
C ARG A 248 -19.11 -15.35 -10.52
N PRO A 249 -17.88 -15.69 -10.09
CA PRO A 249 -17.23 -14.98 -9.01
C PRO A 249 -16.97 -13.51 -9.35
N MET A 250 -17.09 -12.66 -8.34
CA MET A 250 -16.67 -11.27 -8.45
C MET A 250 -15.15 -11.17 -8.37
N ARG A 251 -14.58 -10.22 -9.11
CA ARG A 251 -13.15 -9.89 -9.00
C ARG A 251 -12.94 -8.85 -7.90
N ALA A 252 -11.87 -9.03 -7.14
CA ALA A 252 -11.30 -8.04 -6.25
C ALA A 252 -9.80 -7.84 -6.54
N PHE A 253 -9.28 -6.68 -6.16
CA PHE A 253 -7.88 -6.35 -6.26
C PHE A 253 -7.42 -5.69 -4.96
N CYS A 254 -6.46 -6.30 -4.28
CA CYS A 254 -5.93 -5.86 -3.00
C CYS A 254 -4.54 -5.28 -3.21
N VAL A 255 -4.34 -4.03 -2.81
CA VAL A 255 -3.08 -3.33 -3.05
C VAL A 255 -2.59 -2.60 -1.80
N ALA A 256 -1.29 -2.72 -1.52
CA ALA A 256 -0.70 -2.08 -0.35
C ALA A 256 -0.62 -0.55 -0.45
N GLU A 257 -0.62 -0.01 -1.68
CA GLU A 257 -0.64 1.41 -1.94
C GLU A 257 -2.00 2.05 -1.63
N ALA A 258 -1.98 3.30 -1.15
CA ALA A 258 -3.18 4.13 -1.13
C ALA A 258 -3.40 4.65 -2.56
N ALA A 259 -4.42 4.11 -3.23
CA ALA A 259 -4.63 4.34 -4.66
C ALA A 259 -4.95 5.81 -4.96
N ASP A 260 -4.49 6.28 -6.13
CA ASP A 260 -4.76 7.63 -6.60
C ASP A 260 -6.28 7.85 -6.76
N ARG A 261 -6.79 8.84 -6.03
CA ARG A 261 -8.22 9.20 -6.03
C ARG A 261 -8.66 9.83 -7.35
N ALA A 262 -7.75 10.48 -8.08
CA ALA A 262 -8.07 11.05 -9.39
C ALA A 262 -8.45 9.96 -10.41
N LEU A 263 -7.87 8.76 -10.28
CA LEU A 263 -8.10 7.61 -11.16
C LEU A 263 -9.07 6.57 -10.56
N TRP A 264 -9.65 6.86 -9.40
CA TRP A 264 -10.41 5.89 -8.60
C TRP A 264 -11.49 5.14 -9.39
N ASN A 265 -12.29 5.86 -10.17
CA ASN A 265 -13.43 5.29 -10.87
C ASN A 265 -12.98 4.33 -11.99
N SER A 266 -12.00 4.73 -12.80
CA SER A 266 -11.43 3.86 -13.84
C SER A 266 -10.76 2.65 -13.22
N THR A 267 -9.99 2.84 -12.14
CA THR A 267 -9.35 1.73 -11.43
C THR A 267 -10.39 0.76 -10.86
N CYS A 268 -11.52 1.23 -10.32
CA CYS A 268 -12.58 0.33 -9.83
C CYS A 268 -13.27 -0.45 -10.96
N VAL A 269 -13.49 0.16 -12.13
CA VAL A 269 -14.05 -0.55 -13.30
C VAL A 269 -13.16 -1.71 -13.71
N GLU A 270 -11.84 -1.52 -13.67
CA GLU A 270 -10.86 -2.54 -14.04
C GLU A 270 -10.59 -3.53 -12.91
N ALA A 271 -10.41 -3.09 -11.67
CA ALA A 271 -10.16 -3.95 -10.51
C ALA A 271 -11.37 -4.80 -10.11
N GLY A 272 -12.59 -4.32 -10.36
CA GLY A 272 -13.78 -4.79 -9.64
C GLY A 272 -13.81 -4.20 -8.23
N ILE A 273 -13.82 -5.05 -7.21
CA ILE A 273 -13.74 -4.59 -5.81
C ILE A 273 -12.29 -4.17 -5.51
N LEU A 274 -12.01 -2.87 -5.47
CA LEU A 274 -10.70 -2.36 -5.09
C LEU A 274 -10.56 -2.24 -3.57
N LEU A 275 -9.56 -2.90 -3.00
CA LEU A 275 -9.13 -2.78 -1.60
C LEU A 275 -7.72 -2.17 -1.58
N ASP A 276 -7.67 -0.85 -1.54
CA ASP A 276 -6.42 -0.10 -1.36
C ASP A 276 -5.97 -0.12 0.11
N ARG A 277 -4.83 0.52 0.42
CA ARG A 277 -4.29 0.59 1.79
C ARG A 277 -5.34 0.94 2.84
N CYS A 278 -6.13 1.97 2.58
CA CYS A 278 -7.10 2.48 3.54
C CYS A 278 -8.21 1.44 3.79
N ARG A 279 -8.73 0.82 2.72
CA ARG A 279 -9.77 -0.21 2.84
C ARG A 279 -9.25 -1.50 3.45
N LEU A 280 -8.01 -1.89 3.18
CA LEU A 280 -7.37 -3.02 3.86
C LEU A 280 -7.28 -2.78 5.37
N VAL A 281 -6.91 -1.56 5.76
CA VAL A 281 -6.84 -1.17 7.18
C VAL A 281 -8.23 -1.14 7.81
N ASP A 282 -9.23 -0.53 7.15
CA ASP A 282 -10.61 -0.43 7.65
C ASP A 282 -11.18 -1.79 8.07
N PHE A 283 -10.94 -2.83 7.27
CA PHE A 283 -11.42 -4.19 7.52
C PHE A 283 -10.42 -5.11 8.24
N SER A 284 -9.38 -4.56 8.87
CA SER A 284 -8.38 -5.32 9.64
C SER A 284 -8.67 -5.38 11.15
N ASP A 285 -9.88 -4.98 11.57
CA ASP A 285 -10.37 -5.28 12.92
C ASP A 285 -10.44 -6.80 13.11
N ASN A 286 -9.69 -7.33 14.08
CA ASN A 286 -9.62 -8.76 14.41
C ASN A 286 -8.77 -9.63 13.47
N VAL A 287 -7.74 -9.06 12.83
CA VAL A 287 -6.66 -9.88 12.23
C VAL A 287 -6.17 -10.91 13.24
N GLU A 288 -5.99 -12.16 12.78
CA GLU A 288 -5.53 -13.26 13.62
C GLU A 288 -4.21 -12.89 14.32
N ALA A 289 -4.12 -13.17 15.63
CA ALA A 289 -2.99 -12.75 16.45
C ALA A 289 -1.63 -13.21 15.90
N GLU A 290 -1.54 -14.41 15.34
CA GLU A 290 -0.28 -14.92 14.76
C GLU A 290 0.05 -14.24 13.43
N LEU A 291 -0.93 -13.93 12.59
CA LEU A 291 -0.72 -13.13 11.38
C LEU A 291 -0.25 -11.72 11.76
N LEU A 292 -0.92 -11.07 12.72
CA LEU A 292 -0.55 -9.74 13.18
C LEU A 292 0.86 -9.70 13.78
N LYS A 293 1.24 -10.73 14.54
CA LYS A 293 2.60 -10.87 15.09
C LYS A 293 3.65 -10.99 14.00
N ARG A 294 3.39 -11.77 12.95
CA ARG A 294 4.28 -11.87 11.78
C ARG A 294 4.38 -10.56 11.02
N ILE A 295 3.26 -9.86 10.80
CA ILE A 295 3.23 -8.52 10.21
C ILE A 295 4.08 -7.56 11.04
N ALA A 296 3.85 -7.46 12.35
CA ALA A 296 4.62 -6.59 13.24
C ALA A 296 6.13 -6.89 13.20
N ARG A 297 6.50 -8.16 13.21
CA ARG A 297 7.89 -8.63 13.14
C ARG A 297 8.54 -8.22 11.81
N TRP A 298 7.87 -8.47 10.69
CA TRP A 298 8.33 -8.04 9.37
C TRP A 298 8.47 -6.52 9.31
N THR A 299 7.45 -5.76 9.74
CA THR A 299 7.44 -4.29 9.72
C THR A 299 8.59 -3.71 10.53
N LYS A 300 8.85 -4.24 11.72
CA LYS A 300 9.95 -3.78 12.58
C LYS A 300 11.32 -4.04 11.94
N ALA A 301 11.51 -5.23 11.37
CA ALA A 301 12.77 -5.58 10.71
C ALA A 301 12.99 -4.78 9.41
N ALA A 302 11.95 -4.65 8.59
CA ALA A 302 11.94 -3.85 7.37
C ALA A 302 12.22 -2.38 7.67
N ARG A 303 11.61 -1.85 8.73
CA ARG A 303 11.84 -0.48 9.18
C ARG A 303 13.30 -0.24 9.61
N ALA A 304 13.90 -1.20 10.31
CA ALA A 304 15.27 -1.10 10.80
C ALA A 304 16.32 -1.21 9.67
N SER A 305 15.97 -1.80 8.52
CA SER A 305 16.89 -1.93 7.39
C SER A 305 16.95 -0.71 6.47
N VAL A 306 16.04 0.26 6.63
CA VAL A 306 15.98 1.45 5.78
C VAL A 306 15.94 2.74 6.59
N THR A 307 16.51 3.79 6.02
CA THR A 307 16.42 5.15 6.55
C THR A 307 15.63 6.01 5.58
N VAL A 308 14.86 6.94 6.12
CA VAL A 308 14.18 7.95 5.31
C VAL A 308 15.14 9.10 5.09
N ALA A 309 15.36 9.49 3.83
CA ALA A 309 16.23 10.61 3.51
C ALA A 309 15.72 11.90 4.16
N THR A 310 16.46 12.39 5.16
CA THR A 310 16.14 13.67 5.82
C THR A 310 16.81 14.83 5.09
N PRO A 311 16.15 15.99 4.95
CA PRO A 311 16.77 17.17 4.36
C PRO A 311 18.00 17.58 5.17
N LYS A 312 19.12 17.85 4.50
CA LYS A 312 20.33 18.35 5.17
C LYS A 312 20.05 19.73 5.76
N PRO A 313 20.45 20.02 7.01
CA PRO A 313 20.33 21.37 7.56
C PRO A 313 21.12 22.35 6.68
N ARG A 314 20.50 23.48 6.31
CA ARG A 314 21.16 24.54 5.54
C ARG A 314 22.45 24.95 6.26
N LYS A 315 23.58 24.97 5.54
CA LYS A 315 24.81 25.58 6.06
C LYS A 315 24.48 27.03 6.38
N ALA A 316 24.78 27.46 7.61
CA ALA A 316 24.57 28.84 8.03
C ALA A 316 25.20 29.79 6.99
N PRO A 317 24.53 30.89 6.62
CA PRO A 317 25.06 31.83 5.65
C PRO A 317 26.45 32.28 6.11
N ARG A 318 27.45 32.11 5.24
CA ARG A 318 28.82 32.57 5.54
C ARG A 318 28.72 34.04 5.93
N PRO A 319 29.30 34.46 7.07
CA PRO A 319 29.25 35.84 7.48
C PRO A 319 29.76 36.70 6.33
N ARG A 320 28.93 37.64 5.85
CA ARG A 320 29.31 38.61 4.82
C ARG A 320 30.62 39.24 5.28
N GLY A 321 31.69 38.98 4.52
CA GLY A 321 33.01 39.54 4.80
C GLY A 321 32.86 41.04 4.98
N LYS A 322 33.24 41.55 6.15
CA LYS A 322 33.24 42.99 6.42
C LYS A 322 34.05 43.65 5.32
N GLY A 323 33.38 44.43 4.48
CA GLY A 323 34.00 45.18 3.40
C GLY A 323 35.15 46.01 3.96
N VAL A 324 36.34 45.77 3.43
CA VAL A 324 37.52 46.58 3.71
C VAL A 324 37.22 47.99 3.21
N ARG A 325 36.89 48.91 4.12
CA ARG A 325 36.82 50.34 3.82
C ARG A 325 38.23 50.83 3.49
N HIS A 326 38.53 51.04 2.21
CA HIS A 326 39.69 51.81 1.80
C HIS A 326 39.47 53.28 2.16
N ALA A 327 40.26 53.77 3.11
CA ALA A 327 40.37 55.18 3.42
C ALA A 327 41.05 55.90 2.24
N ARG A 328 40.30 56.73 1.51
CA ARG A 328 40.87 57.72 0.59
C ARG A 328 41.61 58.77 1.43
N ARG A 329 42.94 58.80 1.30
CA ARG A 329 43.76 59.94 1.71
C ARG A 329 43.63 61.04 0.65
N THR A 330 43.20 62.21 1.10
CA THR A 330 43.29 63.48 0.37
C THR A 330 44.68 64.09 0.60
N SER A 331 45.34 64.47 -0.48
CA SER A 331 46.42 65.45 -0.56
C SER A 331 46.33 66.11 -1.91
#